data_AF-A0A7H4MC21-F1
#
_entry.id   AF-A0A7H4MC21-F1
#
_cell.length_a   1.000
_cell.length_b   1.000
_cell.length_c   1.000
_cell.angle_alpha   90.00
_cell.angle_beta   90.00
_cell.angle_gamma   90.00
#
_symmetry.space_group_name_H-M   'P 1'
#
loop_
_entity.id
_entity.type
_entity.pdbx_description
1 polymer ?
#
loop_
_entity_poly.entity_id
_entity_poly.type
_entity_poly.pdbx_seq_one_letter_code
_entity_poly.pdbx_strand_id
1 'polypeptide(L)'
;MIRCRPVGVLKMTDESGEDAKLVAVPHTKLSKEYDHINDVNDLPELLKAQITHFFEHYKDLEKGKWVKVDGWDNAEAAKAEIVASFERAKQK
;
A
#
# COMPACT_ATOMS: atom_id res chain seq x y z
N MET A 1 -12.05 -8.47 10.95
CA MET A 1 -12.02 -7.02 10.66
C MET A 1 -11.11 -6.35 11.67
N ILE A 2 -10.17 -5.51 11.23
CA ILE A 2 -9.27 -4.74 12.10
C ILE A 2 -9.39 -3.26 11.76
N ARG A 3 -9.41 -2.39 12.79
CA ARG A 3 -9.42 -0.93 12.59
C ARG A 3 -7.98 -0.45 12.42
N CYS A 4 -7.65 0.10 11.26
CA CYS A 4 -6.32 0.60 10.92
C CYS A 4 -6.34 2.07 10.47
N ARG A 5 -5.15 2.67 10.33
CA ARG A 5 -4.94 3.98 9.71
C ARG A 5 -3.85 3.88 8.62
N PRO A 6 -4.02 4.52 7.45
CA PRO A 6 -3.04 4.49 6.37
C PRO A 6 -1.78 5.28 6.73
N VAL A 7 -0.62 4.79 6.32
CA VAL A 7 0.70 5.44 6.52
C VAL A 7 1.51 5.56 5.24
N GLY A 8 1.16 4.86 4.17
CA GLY A 8 1.86 4.96 2.90
C GLY A 8 1.20 4.10 1.82
N VAL A 9 1.67 4.24 0.60
CA VAL A 9 1.18 3.47 -0.55
C VAL A 9 2.34 3.08 -1.46
N LEU A 10 2.38 1.82 -1.88
CA LEU A 10 3.25 1.35 -2.96
C LEU A 10 2.47 1.45 -4.27
N LYS A 11 2.93 2.31 -5.18
CA LYS A 11 2.37 2.45 -6.52
C LYS A 11 2.99 1.39 -7.41
N MET A 12 2.12 0.63 -8.10
CA MET A 12 2.51 -0.39 -9.05
C MET A 12 1.43 -0.54 -10.12
N THR A 13 1.83 -1.07 -11.27
CA THR A 13 0.95 -1.46 -12.38
C THR A 13 1.13 -2.95 -12.64
N ASP A 14 0.05 -3.65 -12.97
CA ASP A 14 0.08 -5.04 -13.40
C ASP A 14 -0.61 -5.23 -14.76
N GLU A 15 -0.78 -6.48 -15.20
CA GLU A 15 -1.42 -6.81 -16.48
C GLU A 15 -2.85 -6.26 -16.66
N SER A 16 -3.51 -5.86 -15.58
CA SER A 16 -4.88 -5.34 -15.54
C SER A 16 -4.97 -3.83 -15.31
N GLY A 17 -3.84 -3.14 -15.11
CA GLY A 17 -3.76 -1.69 -14.93
C GLY A 17 -3.14 -1.26 -13.60
N GLU A 18 -3.51 -0.07 -13.13
CA GLU A 18 -3.01 0.47 -11.85
C GLU A 18 -3.49 -0.36 -10.66
N ASP A 19 -2.57 -0.73 -9.77
CA ASP A 19 -2.83 -1.64 -8.66
C ASP A 19 -2.08 -1.24 -7.38
N ALA A 20 -2.42 -0.07 -6.85
CA ALA A 20 -1.78 0.49 -5.66
C ALA A 20 -1.98 -0.37 -4.39
N LYS A 21 -0.93 -0.56 -3.60
CA LYS A 21 -0.96 -1.30 -2.32
C LYS A 21 -0.81 -0.35 -1.15
N LEU A 22 -1.87 -0.18 -0.37
CA LEU A 22 -1.85 0.63 0.84
C LEU A 22 -1.15 -0.12 1.99
N VAL A 23 -0.34 0.60 2.76
CA VAL A 23 0.12 0.14 4.08
C VAL A 23 -0.67 0.89 5.14
N ALA A 24 -1.30 0.13 6.03
CA ALA A 24 -2.06 0.67 7.16
C ALA A 24 -1.65 -0.05 8.44
N VAL A 25 -1.47 0.72 9.51
CA VAL A 25 -1.11 0.21 10.84
C VAL A 25 -2.33 0.17 11.76
N PRO A 26 -2.37 -0.71 12.78
CA PRO A 26 -3.45 -0.73 13.76
C PRO A 26 -3.74 0.65 14.36
N HIS A 27 -5.02 0.98 14.52
CA HIS A 27 -5.42 2.25 15.11
C HIS A 27 -4.96 2.32 16.58
N THR A 28 -4.58 3.52 17.05
CA THR A 28 -4.10 3.80 18.43
C THR A 28 -4.99 3.32 19.60
N LYS A 29 -6.24 2.93 19.30
CA LYS A 29 -7.20 2.38 20.27
C LYS A 29 -7.05 0.86 20.44
N LEU A 30 -6.36 0.20 19.51
CA LEU A 30 -6.09 -1.25 19.51
C LEU A 30 -4.70 -1.56 20.06
N SER A 31 -3.69 -0.78 19.66
CA SER A 31 -2.31 -0.91 20.15
C SER A 31 -1.59 0.44 20.09
N LYS A 32 -0.64 0.65 21.00
CA LYS A 32 0.25 1.82 21.03
C LYS A 32 1.55 1.61 20.27
N GLU A 33 1.84 0.37 19.88
CA GLU A 33 3.06 -0.05 19.21
C GLU A 33 3.35 0.77 17.95
N TYR A 34 2.31 1.12 17.18
CA TYR A 34 2.45 1.79 15.88
C TYR A 34 2.20 3.30 15.94
N ASP A 35 1.98 3.90 17.10
CA ASP A 35 1.66 5.33 17.22
C ASP A 35 2.79 6.24 16.68
N HIS A 36 4.02 5.74 16.66
CA HIS A 36 5.18 6.45 16.12
C HIS A 36 5.25 6.47 14.58
N ILE A 37 4.51 5.62 13.88
CA ILE A 37 4.56 5.50 12.41
C ILE A 37 3.51 6.39 11.77
N ASN A 38 3.79 7.65 11.48
CA ASN A 38 2.81 8.61 10.97
C ASN A 38 2.81 8.73 9.45
N ASP A 39 3.95 8.47 8.82
CA ASP A 39 4.12 8.52 7.36
C ASP A 39 4.98 7.36 6.85
N VAL A 40 5.13 7.24 5.52
CA VAL A 40 5.82 6.15 4.83
C VAL A 40 7.30 6.07 5.21
N ASN A 41 7.90 7.20 5.59
CA ASN A 41 9.29 7.29 6.02
C ASN A 41 9.52 6.77 7.44
N ASP A 42 8.46 6.61 8.24
CA ASP A 42 8.55 6.01 9.56
C ASP A 42 8.50 4.47 9.52
N LEU A 43 8.17 3.89 8.35
CA LEU A 43 8.27 2.44 8.15
C LEU A 43 9.73 2.01 8.08
N PRO A 44 10.10 0.87 8.70
CA PRO A 44 11.45 0.32 8.56
C PRO A 44 11.83 0.14 7.08
N GLU A 45 13.00 0.65 6.69
CA GLU A 45 13.49 0.58 5.30
C GLU A 45 13.55 -0.86 4.78
N LEU A 46 14.00 -1.80 5.63
CA LEU A 46 14.01 -3.22 5.28
C LEU A 46 12.61 -3.75 4.95
N LEU A 47 11.59 -3.34 5.72
CA LEU A 47 10.22 -3.77 5.48
C LEU A 47 9.69 -3.22 4.14
N LYS A 48 9.96 -1.93 3.85
CA LYS A 48 9.60 -1.33 2.55
C LYS A 48 10.26 -2.09 1.39
N ALA A 49 11.55 -2.37 1.49
CA ALA A 49 12.30 -3.13 0.48
C ALA A 49 11.77 -4.57 0.32
N GLN A 50 11.46 -5.26 1.42
CA GLN A 50 10.88 -6.61 1.39
C GLN A 50 9.52 -6.64 0.70
N ILE A 51 8.64 -5.67 1.00
CA ILE A 51 7.33 -5.56 0.35
C ILE A 51 7.48 -5.26 -1.14
N THR A 52 8.36 -4.33 -1.51
CA THR A 52 8.67 -4.02 -2.92
C THR A 52 9.13 -5.27 -3.67
N HIS A 53 10.17 -5.94 -3.16
CA HIS A 53 10.70 -7.15 -3.78
C HIS A 53 9.65 -8.27 -3.90
N PHE A 54 8.80 -8.44 -2.89
CA PHE A 54 7.72 -9.42 -2.97
C PHE A 54 6.81 -9.16 -4.16
N PHE A 55 6.32 -7.93 -4.33
CA PHE A 55 5.40 -7.60 -5.43
C PHE A 55 6.08 -7.62 -6.80
N GLU A 56 7.37 -7.29 -6.89
CA GLU A 56 8.13 -7.38 -8.14
C GLU A 56 8.24 -8.82 -8.66
N HIS A 57 8.36 -9.79 -7.76
CA HIS A 57 8.75 -11.16 -8.14
C HIS A 57 7.68 -12.24 -7.97
N TYR A 58 6.63 -12.01 -7.17
CA TYR A 58 5.70 -13.10 -6.83
C TYR A 58 4.96 -13.70 -8.04
N LYS A 59 4.88 -12.97 -9.14
CA LYS A 59 4.24 -13.38 -10.41
C LYS A 59 5.23 -13.92 -11.45
N ASP A 60 6.52 -14.02 -11.18
CA ASP A 60 7.56 -14.37 -12.18
C ASP A 60 7.32 -15.70 -12.91
N LEU A 61 6.64 -16.64 -12.26
CA LEU A 61 6.32 -17.96 -12.83
C LEU A 61 4.89 -18.05 -13.40
N GLU A 62 4.10 -16.99 -13.28
CA GLU A 62 2.73 -16.92 -13.80
C GLU A 62 2.72 -16.37 -15.23
N LYS A 63 2.65 -17.27 -16.23
CA LYS A 63 2.68 -16.89 -17.65
C LYS A 63 1.62 -15.84 -17.98
N GLY A 64 2.06 -14.72 -18.55
CA GLY A 64 1.18 -13.62 -19.00
C GLY A 64 0.85 -12.60 -17.92
N LYS A 65 1.32 -12.79 -16.68
CA LYS A 65 1.19 -11.80 -15.60
C LYS A 65 2.52 -11.14 -15.32
N TRP A 66 2.47 -9.90 -14.86
CA TRP A 66 3.68 -9.11 -14.56
C TRP A 66 3.34 -8.04 -13.54
N VAL A 67 4.38 -7.49 -12.92
CA VAL A 67 4.28 -6.32 -12.05
C VAL A 67 5.38 -5.35 -12.40
N LYS A 68 5.05 -4.06 -12.40
CA LYS A 68 6.02 -2.98 -12.40
C LYS A 68 5.75 -2.10 -11.19
N VAL A 69 6.72 -2.03 -10.29
CA VAL A 69 6.67 -1.12 -9.14
C VAL A 69 7.17 0.26 -9.57
N ASP A 70 6.36 1.29 -9.31
CA ASP A 70 6.71 2.69 -9.60
C ASP A 70 7.35 3.37 -8.37
N GLY A 71 7.01 2.93 -7.16
CA GLY A 71 7.67 3.36 -5.92
C GLY A 71 6.72 3.61 -4.76
N TRP A 72 7.30 4.01 -3.64
CA TRP A 72 6.58 4.39 -2.42
C TRP A 72 6.13 5.85 -2.47
N ASP A 73 4.92 6.11 -1.99
CA ASP A 73 4.37 7.45 -1.76
C ASP A 73 3.76 7.53 -0.34
N ASN A 74 3.53 8.76 0.10
CA ASN A 74 3.27 9.11 1.49
C ASN A 74 1.84 8.80 1.98
N ALA A 75 1.58 9.08 3.25
CA ALA A 75 0.28 8.88 3.88
C ALA A 75 -0.84 9.75 3.26
N GLU A 76 -0.53 10.91 2.71
CA GLU A 76 -1.52 11.74 2.00
C GLU A 76 -1.96 11.10 0.69
N ALA A 77 -1.01 10.61 -0.12
CA ALA A 77 -1.29 9.86 -1.33
C ALA A 77 -2.12 8.59 -1.04
N ALA A 78 -1.80 7.90 0.07
CA ALA A 78 -2.58 6.76 0.54
C ALA A 78 -4.04 7.13 0.88
N LYS A 79 -4.26 8.26 1.58
CA LYS A 79 -5.61 8.76 1.89
C LYS A 79 -6.38 9.17 0.64
N ALA A 80 -5.71 9.85 -0.30
CA ALA A 80 -6.30 10.23 -1.58
C ALA A 80 -6.77 9.02 -2.38
N GLU A 81 -5.95 7.94 -2.43
CA GLU A 81 -6.33 6.69 -3.10
C GLU A 81 -7.56 6.03 -2.46
N ILE A 82 -7.66 6.03 -1.13
CA ILE A 82 -8.84 5.51 -0.41
C ILE A 82 -10.10 6.28 -0.80
N VAL A 83 -10.04 7.62 -0.77
CA VAL A 83 -11.19 8.47 -1.12
C VAL A 83 -11.57 8.27 -2.59
N ALA A 84 -10.61 8.29 -3.50
CA ALA A 84 -10.86 8.09 -4.92
C ALA A 84 -11.48 6.72 -5.21
N SER A 85 -10.96 5.66 -4.59
CA SER A 85 -11.50 4.30 -4.71
C SER A 85 -12.92 4.18 -4.18
N PHE A 86 -13.20 4.79 -3.03
CA PHE A 86 -14.54 4.82 -2.44
C PHE A 86 -15.54 5.55 -3.34
N GLU A 87 -15.19 6.73 -3.87
CA GLU A 87 -16.06 7.49 -4.77
C GLU A 87 -16.30 6.76 -6.10
N ARG A 88 -15.26 6.14 -6.69
CA ARG A 88 -15.41 5.30 -7.89
C ARG A 88 -16.39 4.14 -7.66
N ALA A 89 -16.32 3.50 -6.50
CA ALA A 89 -17.21 2.39 -6.17
C ALA A 89 -18.66 2.86 -5.94
N LYS A 90 -18.86 4.04 -5.35
CA LYS A 90 -20.18 4.63 -5.09
C LYS A 90 -20.94 5.05 -6.36
N GLN A 91 -20.21 5.31 -7.45
CA GLN A 91 -20.79 5.69 -8.75
C GLN A 91 -21.20 4.49 -9.62
N LYS A 92 -20.96 3.26 -9.15
CA LYS A 92 -21.40 2.02 -9.79
C LYS A 92 -22.66 1.50 -9.10
#